data_AF-A0A9D9RZC4-F1
#
_entry.id   AF-A0A9D9RZC4-F1
#
_cell.length_a   1.000
_cell.length_b   1.000
_cell.length_c   1.000
_cell.angle_alpha   90.00
_cell.angle_beta   90.00
_cell.angle_gamma   90.00
#
_symmetry.space_group_name_H-M   'P 1'
#
loop_
_entity.id
_entity.type
_entity.pdbx_description
1 polymer ?
#
loop_
_entity_poly.entity_id
_entity_poly.type
_entity_poly.pdbx_seq_one_letter_code
_entity_poly.pdbx_strand_id
1 'polypeptide(L)'
;MAATTETTAGNAPAGNPLERLRDAFNRLENQQKLVFMVATAALIAIVVGTILWSRQPDWKTLFSNINEKDGGAIVAILEQQNIPHRFSDSGAVQVPSERVHDIRLKLASQGLPRGGMVGFELMENQKFGVSQFAEQVNYQRGLEGELARTIQSIGAVQSARVHLAIPKPSVFVREEQKPTASVMLNVFAGRALDSAQIAGITHLVSSSVPHLPASNVTVIDQSGALLSQLKNKLTEAGLDATQVKYVRDIEGSIIKRIEDILKPMLGSENYKVQVAADIDFSQSEQTAESYRPNNTPETTAIRSRQTNESASINQSAGGVPGALTNQPPVPATAPLTQPATGTTPGQPAKPGDIQGRLDAAGVTAPLNAVGQPINTNKTATVNFEVDKTIRHTKQGMGDIRRLSAAIVINHRKDVDKNGQPINKALPEAEMKQINDLVREAMGFNKERGDSISVANAPFTATEKLDSSIPLWKDPETISYGKDILKYLMIALIVAFLFLKVIQPSLKTMFPPPADHRHAPTTAEGVAGAAGHVTIAGVDGEPGEDHVRIDHYAVKVQKARDIAQADPKAVANIIKDWMGANAS
;
A
#
# COMPACT_ATOMS: atom_id res chain seq x y z
N MET A 1 -53.31 98.55 -17.30
CA MET A 1 -52.68 99.55 -16.42
C MET A 1 -51.75 98.82 -15.47
N ALA A 2 -50.53 99.34 -15.35
CA ALA A 2 -49.46 99.01 -14.39
C ALA A 2 -49.96 98.90 -12.94
N ALA A 3 -49.26 98.31 -11.96
CA ALA A 3 -48.08 97.44 -11.89
C ALA A 3 -47.89 97.07 -10.39
N THR A 4 -46.99 96.11 -10.18
CA THR A 4 -46.02 95.96 -9.07
C THR A 4 -46.12 94.65 -8.29
N THR A 5 -44.92 94.06 -8.17
CA THR A 5 -44.54 92.75 -7.65
C THR A 5 -43.70 92.95 -6.40
N GLU A 6 -43.88 92.12 -5.38
CA GLU A 6 -42.81 91.76 -4.43
C GLU A 6 -42.94 90.28 -4.05
N THR A 7 -41.80 89.58 -4.07
CA THR A 7 -41.62 88.18 -3.68
C THR A 7 -40.74 88.16 -2.43
N THR A 8 -41.24 87.58 -1.34
CA THR A 8 -40.49 87.33 -0.09
C THR A 8 -40.40 85.83 0.17
N ALA A 9 -39.18 85.35 0.44
CA ALA A 9 -38.89 84.03 0.98
C ALA A 9 -38.54 84.14 2.49
N GLY A 10 -38.97 83.17 3.30
CA GLY A 10 -38.61 83.07 4.73
C GLY A 10 -38.97 81.71 5.36
N ASN A 11 -37.96 81.03 5.89
CA ASN A 11 -37.92 79.68 6.51
C ASN A 11 -38.78 79.49 7.78
N ALA A 12 -39.17 78.23 8.06
CA ALA A 12 -39.70 77.73 9.35
C ALA A 12 -38.67 76.79 10.07
N PRO A 13 -38.70 76.65 11.42
CA PRO A 13 -37.58 76.09 12.20
C PRO A 13 -37.63 74.55 12.45
N ALA A 14 -36.47 73.96 12.78
CA ALA A 14 -36.25 72.55 13.12
C ALA A 14 -36.44 72.27 14.64
N GLY A 15 -37.23 71.24 14.99
CA GLY A 15 -37.51 70.81 16.37
C GLY A 15 -36.93 69.41 16.69
N ASN A 16 -36.78 69.12 17.99
CA ASN A 16 -36.12 67.94 18.58
C ASN A 16 -36.78 66.60 18.12
N PRO A 17 -36.04 65.54 17.72
CA PRO A 17 -36.63 64.30 17.19
C PRO A 17 -37.55 63.57 18.19
N LEU A 18 -37.29 63.69 19.50
CA LEU A 18 -38.15 63.14 20.55
C LEU A 18 -39.48 63.88 20.68
N GLU A 19 -39.50 65.21 20.49
CA GLU A 19 -40.74 66.00 20.47
C GLU A 19 -41.55 65.71 19.21
N ARG A 20 -40.90 65.54 18.05
CA ARG A 20 -41.55 65.10 16.82
C ARG A 20 -42.19 63.72 16.95
N LEU A 21 -41.52 62.78 17.63
CA LEU A 21 -42.06 61.46 17.94
C LEU A 21 -43.23 61.53 18.94
N ARG A 22 -43.17 62.43 19.93
CA ARG A 22 -44.24 62.63 20.91
C ARG A 22 -45.49 63.26 20.29
N ASP A 23 -45.31 64.27 19.44
CA ASP A 23 -46.40 64.94 18.72
C ASP A 23 -47.01 64.02 17.65
N ALA A 24 -46.16 63.25 16.96
CA ALA A 24 -46.59 62.19 16.07
C ALA A 24 -47.40 61.12 16.80
N PHE A 25 -46.92 60.64 17.95
CA PHE A 25 -47.62 59.65 18.80
C PHE A 25 -48.96 60.19 19.33
N ASN A 26 -49.05 61.49 19.60
CA ASN A 26 -50.28 62.11 20.08
C ASN A 26 -51.37 62.27 19.01
N ARG A 27 -50.99 62.31 17.72
CA ARG A 27 -51.90 62.44 16.56
C ARG A 27 -52.60 61.14 16.15
N LEU A 28 -52.18 59.99 16.66
CA LEU A 28 -52.86 58.72 16.37
C LEU A 28 -54.18 58.59 17.13
N GLU A 29 -55.14 57.88 16.53
CA GLU A 29 -56.36 57.48 17.21
C GLU A 29 -56.05 56.50 18.36
N ASN A 30 -56.81 56.50 19.46
CA ASN A 30 -56.48 55.71 20.66
C ASN A 30 -56.31 54.21 20.37
N GLN A 31 -57.04 53.66 19.39
CA GLN A 31 -56.85 52.27 18.94
C GLN A 31 -55.51 52.06 18.22
N GLN A 32 -55.06 53.01 17.40
CA GLN A 32 -53.78 52.92 16.69
C GLN A 32 -52.57 53.10 17.63
N LYS A 33 -52.70 53.94 18.68
CA LYS A 33 -51.68 54.05 19.74
C LYS A 33 -51.48 52.73 20.48
N LEU A 34 -52.58 52.04 20.81
CA LEU A 34 -52.53 50.74 21.48
C LEU A 34 -51.82 49.69 20.61
N VAL A 35 -52.19 49.60 19.33
CA VAL A 35 -51.58 48.66 18.38
C VAL A 35 -50.08 48.93 18.19
N PHE A 36 -49.68 50.20 18.08
CA PHE A 36 -48.27 50.58 17.92
C PHE A 36 -47.43 50.26 19.16
N MET A 37 -47.94 50.51 20.37
CA MET A 37 -47.25 50.17 21.62
C MET A 37 -47.09 48.65 21.78
N VAL A 38 -48.14 47.88 21.51
CA VAL A 38 -48.10 46.42 21.58
C VAL A 38 -47.12 45.84 20.54
N ALA A 39 -47.12 46.36 19.31
CA ALA A 39 -46.20 45.91 18.27
C ALA A 39 -44.72 46.22 18.59
N THR A 40 -44.45 47.40 19.15
CA THR A 40 -43.09 47.80 19.54
C THR A 40 -42.59 46.98 20.73
N ALA A 41 -43.45 46.74 21.72
CA ALA A 41 -43.14 45.88 22.87
C ALA A 41 -42.90 44.42 22.42
N ALA A 42 -43.70 43.90 21.49
CA ALA A 42 -43.51 42.57 20.91
C ALA A 42 -42.18 42.45 20.15
N LEU A 43 -41.79 43.47 19.38
CA LEU A 43 -40.51 43.52 18.68
C LEU A 43 -39.33 43.45 19.68
N ILE A 44 -39.38 44.27 20.74
CA ILE A 44 -38.33 44.27 21.78
C ILE A 44 -38.29 42.93 22.51
N ALA A 45 -39.45 42.35 22.85
CA ALA A 45 -39.53 41.04 23.49
C ALA A 45 -38.96 39.92 22.61
N ILE A 46 -39.19 39.95 21.29
CA ILE A 46 -38.61 38.99 20.34
C ILE A 46 -37.08 39.14 20.28
N VAL A 47 -36.57 40.38 20.22
CA VAL A 47 -35.12 40.63 20.15
C VAL A 47 -34.43 40.19 21.44
N VAL A 48 -34.95 40.59 22.61
CA VAL A 48 -34.38 40.23 23.92
C VAL A 48 -34.54 38.73 24.19
N GLY A 49 -35.68 38.13 23.83
CA GLY A 49 -35.92 36.69 23.93
C GLY A 49 -34.93 35.90 23.08
N THR A 50 -34.62 36.37 21.86
CA THR A 50 -33.63 35.74 20.99
C THR A 50 -32.21 35.83 21.58
N ILE A 51 -31.85 36.97 22.17
CA ILE A 51 -30.53 37.16 22.79
C ILE A 51 -30.36 36.30 24.05
N LEU A 52 -31.38 36.24 24.91
CA LEU A 52 -31.34 35.42 26.13
C LEU A 52 -31.36 33.93 25.82
N TRP A 53 -32.05 33.51 24.76
CA TRP A 53 -32.07 32.11 24.33
C TRP A 53 -30.75 31.67 23.66
N SER A 54 -29.97 32.61 23.13
CA SER A 54 -28.69 32.35 22.46
C SER A 54 -27.50 32.17 23.42
N ARG A 55 -27.65 32.51 24.72
CA ARG A 55 -26.55 32.45 25.72
C ARG A 55 -26.40 31.09 26.41
N GLN A 56 -26.31 29.99 25.64
CA GLN A 56 -25.91 28.71 26.23
C GLN A 56 -24.37 28.61 26.29
N PRO A 57 -23.77 28.16 27.41
CA PRO A 57 -22.35 27.85 27.46
C PRO A 57 -22.00 26.80 26.41
N ASP A 58 -20.95 27.03 25.63
CA ASP A 58 -20.46 26.05 24.67
C ASP A 58 -19.75 24.91 25.42
N TRP A 59 -20.22 23.68 25.21
CA TRP A 59 -19.75 22.51 25.92
C TRP A 59 -18.88 21.68 25.00
N LYS A 60 -17.68 21.36 25.46
CA LYS A 60 -16.72 20.58 24.68
C LYS A 60 -16.33 19.33 25.45
N THR A 61 -16.16 18.25 24.71
CA THR A 61 -15.82 16.94 25.27
C THR A 61 -14.42 16.98 25.89
N LEU A 62 -14.36 16.69 27.19
CA LEU A 62 -13.10 16.60 27.93
C LEU A 62 -12.38 15.30 27.56
N PHE A 63 -13.05 14.16 27.78
CA PHE A 63 -12.60 12.84 27.38
C PHE A 63 -13.77 12.03 26.81
N SER A 64 -13.54 11.36 25.68
CA SER A 64 -14.43 10.36 25.10
C SER A 64 -13.98 8.96 25.49
N ASN A 65 -14.93 8.02 25.61
CA ASN A 65 -14.63 6.60 25.77
C ASN A 65 -13.85 6.24 27.06
N ILE A 66 -14.13 6.96 28.16
CA ILE A 66 -13.52 6.69 29.47
C ILE A 66 -14.16 5.46 30.12
N ASN A 67 -13.35 4.65 30.80
CA ASN A 67 -13.85 3.56 31.62
C ASN A 67 -14.63 4.14 32.82
N GLU A 68 -15.68 3.47 33.26
CA GLU A 68 -16.58 3.91 34.35
C GLU A 68 -15.79 4.25 35.64
N LYS A 69 -14.71 3.50 35.90
CA LYS A 69 -13.78 3.73 37.01
C LYS A 69 -12.99 5.04 36.90
N ASP A 70 -12.54 5.40 35.70
CA ASP A 70 -11.84 6.67 35.46
C ASP A 70 -12.81 7.84 35.37
N GLY A 71 -14.01 7.61 34.84
CA GLY A 71 -15.12 8.57 34.85
C GLY A 71 -15.46 9.02 36.26
N GLY A 72 -15.63 8.10 37.21
CA GLY A 72 -15.88 8.43 38.62
C GLY A 72 -14.76 9.24 39.27
N ALA A 73 -13.49 8.91 38.99
CA ALA A 73 -12.35 9.65 39.53
C ALA A 73 -12.23 11.06 38.94
N ILE A 74 -12.44 11.21 37.62
CA ILE A 74 -12.44 12.50 36.93
C ILE A 74 -13.58 13.38 37.47
N VAL A 75 -14.78 12.83 37.62
CA VAL A 75 -15.94 13.55 38.14
C VAL A 75 -15.71 14.02 39.57
N ALA A 76 -15.18 13.16 40.45
CA ALA A 76 -14.85 13.55 41.83
C ALA A 76 -13.88 14.74 41.90
N ILE A 77 -12.89 14.81 41.00
CA ILE A 77 -11.93 15.93 40.93
C ILE A 77 -12.59 17.19 40.34
N LEU A 78 -13.44 17.03 39.33
CA LEU A 78 -14.20 18.14 38.74
C LEU A 78 -15.16 18.76 39.78
N GLU A 79 -15.84 17.93 40.57
CA GLU A 79 -16.69 18.34 41.68
C GLU A 79 -15.88 19.02 42.80
N GLN A 80 -14.77 18.41 43.21
CA GLN A 80 -13.88 19.00 44.22
C GLN A 80 -13.37 20.40 43.82
N GLN A 81 -13.16 20.62 42.53
CA GLN A 81 -12.69 21.91 41.99
C GLN A 81 -13.82 22.83 41.56
N ASN A 82 -15.08 22.44 41.81
CA ASN A 82 -16.27 23.21 41.50
C ASN A 82 -16.38 23.58 40.01
N ILE A 83 -16.03 22.62 39.13
CA ILE A 83 -16.09 22.78 37.68
C ILE A 83 -17.43 22.21 37.18
N PRO A 84 -18.25 23.00 36.47
CA PRO A 84 -19.48 22.50 35.85
C PRO A 84 -19.15 21.38 34.87
N HIS A 85 -19.81 20.23 35.03
CA HIS A 85 -19.64 19.08 34.17
C HIS A 85 -20.99 18.48 33.81
N ARG A 86 -21.07 17.84 32.65
CA ARG A 86 -22.24 17.06 32.23
C ARG A 86 -21.80 15.84 31.44
N PHE A 87 -22.63 14.82 31.40
CA PHE A 87 -22.41 13.66 30.56
C PHE A 87 -23.13 13.83 29.22
N SER A 88 -22.48 13.42 28.12
CA SER A 88 -23.16 13.24 26.84
C SER A 88 -23.98 11.95 26.84
N ASP A 89 -24.93 11.84 25.92
CA ASP A 89 -25.69 10.59 25.68
C ASP A 89 -24.76 9.40 25.32
N SER A 90 -23.54 9.69 24.87
CA SER A 90 -22.47 8.74 24.57
C SER A 90 -21.55 8.41 25.76
N GLY A 91 -21.86 8.88 26.97
CA GLY A 91 -21.06 8.63 28.18
C GLY A 91 -19.75 9.43 28.27
N ALA A 92 -19.60 10.49 27.47
CA ALA A 92 -18.42 11.35 27.51
C ALA A 92 -18.62 12.51 28.50
N VAL A 93 -17.58 12.85 29.26
CA VAL A 93 -17.61 13.99 30.19
C VAL A 93 -17.37 15.28 29.41
N GLN A 94 -18.31 16.22 29.49
CA GLN A 94 -18.24 17.52 28.85
C GLN A 94 -18.04 18.62 29.90
N VAL A 95 -17.19 19.60 29.57
CA VAL A 95 -16.91 20.79 30.39
C VAL A 95 -16.99 22.05 29.52
N PRO A 96 -17.14 23.25 30.09
CA PRO A 96 -17.14 24.50 29.34
C PRO A 96 -15.92 24.66 28.43
N SER A 97 -16.12 25.05 27.17
CA SER A 97 -15.09 25.08 26.13
C SER A 97 -13.87 25.95 26.50
N GLU A 98 -14.08 27.00 27.30
CA GLU A 98 -13.06 27.93 27.78
C GLU A 98 -11.96 27.27 28.62
N ARG A 99 -12.25 26.18 29.36
CA ARG A 99 -11.30 25.59 30.35
C ARG A 99 -10.88 24.16 30.03
N VAL A 100 -11.28 23.60 28.90
CA VAL A 100 -11.02 22.18 28.57
C VAL A 100 -9.54 21.83 28.62
N HIS A 101 -8.67 22.67 28.04
CA HIS A 101 -7.24 22.39 27.94
C HIS A 101 -6.56 22.45 29.32
N ASP A 102 -6.89 23.45 30.13
CA ASP A 102 -6.38 23.60 31.50
C ASP A 102 -6.80 22.42 32.38
N ILE A 103 -8.05 22.00 32.25
CA ILE A 103 -8.59 20.84 32.98
C ILE A 103 -7.87 19.55 32.55
N ARG A 104 -7.62 19.35 31.24
CA ARG A 104 -6.85 18.19 30.75
C ARG A 104 -5.44 18.17 31.31
N LEU A 105 -4.75 19.30 31.30
CA LEU A 105 -3.39 19.40 31.83
C LEU A 105 -3.35 19.09 33.33
N LYS A 106 -4.36 19.56 34.08
CA LYS A 106 -4.48 19.34 35.53
C LYS A 106 -4.90 17.92 35.90
N LEU A 107 -5.72 17.26 35.10
CA LEU A 107 -6.05 15.85 35.27
C LEU A 107 -4.86 14.95 34.89
N ALA A 108 -4.12 15.32 33.84
CA ALA A 108 -2.90 14.63 33.43
C ALA A 108 -1.81 14.70 34.51
N SER A 109 -1.63 15.84 35.19
CA SER A 109 -0.69 15.95 36.31
C SER A 109 -1.06 15.09 37.53
N GLN A 110 -2.31 14.63 37.60
CA GLN A 110 -2.81 13.70 38.62
C GLN A 110 -2.86 12.24 38.13
N GLY A 111 -2.32 11.96 36.94
CA GLY A 111 -2.28 10.62 36.35
C GLY A 111 -3.64 10.11 35.88
N LEU A 112 -4.56 11.01 35.50
CA LEU A 112 -5.86 10.66 34.93
C LEU A 112 -5.94 11.07 33.45
N PRO A 113 -6.60 10.25 32.61
CA PRO A 113 -7.23 8.96 32.92
C PRO A 113 -6.20 7.85 33.19
N ARG A 114 -6.47 6.95 34.15
CA ARG A 114 -5.66 5.74 34.35
C ARG A 114 -5.98 4.65 33.33
N GLY A 115 -6.97 4.92 32.48
CA GLY A 115 -7.52 4.04 31.45
C GLY A 115 -6.52 3.79 30.35
N GLY A 116 -5.67 2.79 30.57
CA GLY A 116 -4.74 2.25 29.61
C GLY A 116 -4.32 0.84 30.02
N MET A 117 -3.83 0.07 29.05
CA MET A 117 -3.13 -1.18 29.32
C MET A 117 -1.97 -0.87 30.28
N VAL A 118 -2.00 -1.50 31.45
CA VAL A 118 -1.01 -1.26 32.51
C VAL A 118 0.30 -1.93 32.07
N GLY A 119 1.34 -1.12 31.80
CA GLY A 119 2.64 -1.55 31.27
C GLY A 119 3.69 -1.76 32.37
N PHE A 120 4.96 -1.43 32.14
CA PHE A 120 5.99 -1.52 33.18
C PHE A 120 5.82 -0.54 34.35
N GLU A 121 4.84 0.36 34.26
CA GLU A 121 4.41 1.29 35.32
C GLU A 121 4.04 0.57 36.65
N LEU A 122 3.64 -0.73 36.62
CA LEU A 122 3.42 -1.51 37.85
C LEU A 122 4.71 -1.81 38.63
N MET A 123 5.86 -1.75 37.96
CA MET A 123 7.16 -2.10 38.55
C MET A 123 7.76 -0.91 39.32
N GLU A 124 7.43 0.31 38.92
CA GLU A 124 7.94 1.55 39.53
C GLU A 124 7.37 1.80 40.94
N ASN A 125 6.15 1.34 41.21
CA ASN A 125 5.43 1.57 42.46
C ASN A 125 5.46 0.37 43.43
N GLN A 126 6.45 -0.51 43.32
CA GLN A 126 6.53 -1.70 44.18
C GLN A 126 6.93 -1.34 45.62
N LYS A 127 6.18 -1.89 46.59
CA LYS A 127 6.48 -1.74 48.02
C LYS A 127 7.73 -2.58 48.36
N PHE A 128 8.60 -2.07 49.23
CA PHE A 128 9.74 -2.83 49.74
C PHE A 128 9.25 -4.13 50.42
N GLY A 129 9.90 -5.27 50.12
CA GLY A 129 9.56 -6.59 50.69
C GLY A 129 8.66 -7.49 49.84
N VAL A 130 8.47 -7.20 48.54
CA VAL A 130 7.75 -8.10 47.62
C VAL A 130 8.49 -9.43 47.41
N SER A 131 7.72 -10.51 47.25
CA SER A 131 8.26 -11.82 46.87
C SER A 131 8.73 -11.83 45.41
N GLN A 132 9.77 -12.61 45.10
CA GLN A 132 10.22 -12.86 43.72
C GLN A 132 9.09 -13.35 42.81
N PHE A 133 8.13 -14.13 43.33
CA PHE A 133 6.96 -14.54 42.55
C PHE A 133 6.07 -13.35 42.17
N ALA A 134 5.84 -12.43 43.11
CA ALA A 134 5.06 -11.23 42.85
C ALA A 134 5.77 -10.29 41.86
N GLU A 135 7.09 -10.15 41.96
CA GLU A 135 7.92 -9.41 41.00
C GLU A 135 7.81 -10.01 39.60
N GLN A 136 7.95 -11.34 39.46
CA GLN A 136 7.83 -12.04 38.18
C GLN A 136 6.44 -11.88 37.54
N VAL A 137 5.37 -11.98 38.34
CA VAL A 137 3.99 -11.75 37.87
C VAL A 137 3.79 -10.31 37.42
N ASN A 138 4.33 -9.33 38.15
CA ASN A 138 4.25 -7.92 37.77
C ASN A 138 5.07 -7.63 36.50
N TYR A 139 6.26 -8.21 36.37
CA TYR A 139 7.08 -8.13 35.16
C TYR A 139 6.35 -8.70 33.94
N GLN A 140 5.73 -9.89 34.09
CA GLN A 140 4.94 -10.50 33.03
C GLN A 140 3.76 -9.61 32.61
N ARG A 141 2.99 -9.10 33.57
CA ARG A 141 1.86 -8.18 33.29
C ARG A 141 2.33 -6.91 32.59
N GLY A 142 3.47 -6.36 33.01
CA GLY A 142 4.06 -5.19 32.36
C GLY A 142 4.47 -5.47 30.92
N LEU A 143 5.10 -6.62 30.66
CA LEU A 143 5.48 -7.04 29.31
C LEU A 143 4.26 -7.25 28.41
N GLU A 144 3.20 -7.89 28.91
CA GLU A 144 1.92 -8.05 28.20
C GLU A 144 1.28 -6.69 27.85
N GLY A 145 1.35 -5.73 28.78
CA GLY A 145 0.87 -4.37 28.60
C GLY A 145 1.64 -3.58 27.54
N GLU A 146 2.98 -3.61 27.58
CA GLU A 146 3.84 -2.95 26.59
C GLU A 146 3.66 -3.54 25.19
N LEU A 147 3.65 -4.87 25.07
CA LEU A 147 3.44 -5.55 23.79
C LEU A 147 2.11 -5.15 23.17
N ALA A 148 1.05 -5.12 23.97
CA ALA A 148 -0.24 -4.66 23.50
C ALA A 148 -0.24 -3.20 23.06
N ARG A 149 0.45 -2.31 23.79
CA ARG A 149 0.60 -0.89 23.44
C ARG A 149 1.35 -0.72 22.12
N THR A 150 2.40 -1.50 21.89
CA THR A 150 3.13 -1.50 20.60
C THR A 150 2.29 -2.05 19.45
N ILE A 151 1.51 -3.11 19.67
CA ILE A 151 0.63 -3.65 18.62
C ILE A 151 -0.50 -2.66 18.28
N GLN A 152 -1.01 -1.92 19.28
CA GLN A 152 -2.02 -0.87 19.09
C GLN A 152 -1.51 0.33 18.28
N SER A 153 -0.19 0.55 18.17
CA SER A 153 0.34 1.61 17.29
C SER A 153 0.25 1.27 15.80
N ILE A 154 -0.11 0.02 15.46
CA ILE A 154 -0.40 -0.39 14.07
C ILE A 154 -1.75 0.20 13.67
N GLY A 155 -1.78 1.04 12.62
CA GLY A 155 -2.97 1.82 12.27
C GLY A 155 -4.24 1.03 11.93
N ALA A 156 -4.16 -0.28 11.68
CA ALA A 156 -5.31 -1.15 11.47
C ALA A 156 -5.93 -1.67 12.80
N VAL A 157 -5.17 -1.65 13.90
CA VAL A 157 -5.54 -2.24 15.19
C VAL A 157 -6.17 -1.15 16.08
N GLN A 158 -7.40 -1.37 16.53
CA GLN A 158 -8.10 -0.53 17.49
C GLN A 158 -7.71 -0.88 18.93
N SER A 159 -7.70 -2.17 19.26
CA SER A 159 -7.21 -2.66 20.55
C SER A 159 -6.53 -4.00 20.40
N ALA A 160 -5.58 -4.27 21.29
CA ALA A 160 -4.86 -5.53 21.34
C ALA A 160 -4.79 -6.02 22.78
N ARG A 161 -4.89 -7.34 22.97
CA ARG A 161 -4.65 -8.01 24.26
C ARG A 161 -3.67 -9.14 24.03
N VAL A 162 -2.61 -9.17 24.81
CA VAL A 162 -1.57 -10.19 24.76
C VAL A 162 -1.63 -10.99 26.05
N HIS A 163 -1.64 -12.31 25.92
CA HIS A 163 -1.44 -13.23 27.03
C HIS A 163 -0.18 -14.03 26.78
N LEU A 164 0.67 -14.09 27.80
CA LEU A 164 1.93 -14.79 27.74
C LEU A 164 1.92 -15.95 28.74
N ALA A 165 2.39 -17.11 28.32
CA ALA A 165 2.61 -18.25 29.21
C ALA A 165 4.09 -18.59 29.20
N ILE A 166 4.83 -18.00 30.14
CA ILE A 166 6.24 -18.32 30.39
C ILE A 166 6.31 -19.38 31.49
N PRO A 167 6.86 -20.57 31.21
CA PRO A 167 7.05 -21.60 32.23
C PRO A 167 8.17 -21.20 33.20
N LYS A 168 8.11 -21.73 34.42
CA LYS A 168 9.15 -21.50 35.43
C LYS A 168 10.38 -22.37 35.13
N PRO A 169 11.60 -21.82 35.19
CA PRO A 169 12.80 -22.64 35.04
C PRO A 169 12.90 -23.63 36.21
N SER A 170 13.18 -24.91 35.89
CA SER A 170 13.32 -25.98 36.88
C SER A 170 14.50 -26.87 36.53
N VAL A 171 15.39 -27.10 37.49
CA VAL A 171 16.54 -28.01 37.34
C VAL A 171 16.15 -29.49 37.31
N PHE A 172 14.87 -29.80 37.58
CA PHE A 172 14.35 -31.17 37.68
C PHE A 172 13.73 -31.69 36.39
N VAL A 173 13.61 -30.87 35.35
CA VAL A 173 13.01 -31.26 34.06
C VAL A 173 14.12 -31.36 33.00
N ARG A 174 14.19 -32.50 32.31
CA ARG A 174 15.18 -32.73 31.23
C ARG A 174 14.86 -31.91 29.97
N GLU A 175 13.59 -31.62 29.74
CA GLU A 175 13.10 -30.84 28.60
C GLU A 175 12.46 -29.54 29.08
N GLU A 176 13.03 -28.42 28.66
CA GLU A 176 12.47 -27.10 28.98
C GLU A 176 11.20 -26.86 28.16
N GLN A 177 10.09 -26.60 28.84
CA GLN A 177 8.86 -26.19 28.17
C GLN A 177 9.09 -24.82 27.51
N LYS A 178 8.68 -24.67 26.25
CA LYS A 178 8.83 -23.39 25.55
C LYS A 178 7.68 -22.45 25.91
N PRO A 179 7.94 -21.14 26.03
CA PRO A 179 6.88 -20.16 26.17
C PRO A 179 5.85 -20.23 25.03
N THR A 180 4.63 -19.78 25.31
CA THR A 180 3.56 -19.63 24.32
C THR A 180 2.87 -18.28 24.49
N ALA A 181 2.30 -17.73 23.42
CA ALA A 181 1.60 -16.46 23.47
C ALA A 181 0.31 -16.50 22.65
N SER A 182 -0.71 -15.80 23.14
CA SER A 182 -1.95 -15.56 22.40
C SER A 182 -2.25 -14.06 22.34
N VAL A 183 -2.47 -13.57 21.13
CA VAL A 183 -2.74 -12.17 20.83
C VAL A 183 -4.15 -12.07 20.27
N MET A 184 -5.02 -11.37 20.98
CA MET A 184 -6.34 -11.02 20.47
C MET A 184 -6.30 -9.59 19.95
N LEU A 185 -6.74 -9.41 18.71
CA LEU A 185 -6.80 -8.13 18.02
C LEU A 185 -8.26 -7.73 17.84
N ASN A 186 -8.51 -6.45 18.03
CA ASN A 186 -9.72 -5.78 17.58
C ASN A 186 -9.32 -4.76 16.52
N VAL A 187 -9.79 -4.93 15.29
CA VAL A 187 -9.46 -4.04 14.16
C VAL A 187 -10.54 -2.98 13.97
N PHE A 188 -10.17 -1.84 13.39
CA PHE A 188 -11.15 -0.81 13.04
C PHE A 188 -12.17 -1.34 12.03
N ALA A 189 -13.44 -0.93 12.17
CA ALA A 189 -14.50 -1.31 11.24
C ALA A 189 -14.14 -0.99 9.79
N GLY A 190 -14.30 -1.97 8.90
CA GLY A 190 -13.96 -1.85 7.47
C GLY A 190 -12.46 -1.96 7.15
N ARG A 191 -11.59 -2.19 8.15
CA ARG A 191 -10.18 -2.53 7.93
C ARG A 191 -9.95 -4.02 8.20
N ALA A 192 -9.01 -4.60 7.48
CA ALA A 192 -8.50 -5.95 7.71
C ALA A 192 -6.97 -5.89 7.81
N LEU A 193 -6.39 -6.80 8.57
CA LEU A 193 -4.94 -6.95 8.65
C LEU A 193 -4.45 -7.76 7.47
N ASP A 194 -3.40 -7.27 6.81
CA ASP A 194 -2.72 -8.03 5.76
C ASP A 194 -1.80 -9.12 6.35
N SER A 195 -1.37 -10.07 5.52
CA SER A 195 -0.49 -11.15 5.97
C SER A 195 0.87 -10.69 6.47
N ALA A 196 1.39 -9.56 5.93
CA ALA A 196 2.67 -9.02 6.34
C ALA A 196 2.59 -8.36 7.73
N GLN A 197 1.49 -7.68 8.03
CA GLN A 197 1.16 -7.12 9.33
C GLN A 197 0.99 -8.22 10.37
N ILE A 198 0.27 -9.30 10.05
CA ILE A 198 0.12 -10.46 10.94
C ILE A 198 1.47 -11.12 11.22
N ALA A 199 2.31 -11.30 10.20
CA ALA A 199 3.66 -11.82 10.36
C ALA A 199 4.52 -10.87 11.21
N GLY A 200 4.43 -9.57 10.99
CA GLY A 200 5.10 -8.54 11.79
C GLY A 200 4.71 -8.61 13.27
N ILE A 201 3.42 -8.71 13.59
CA ILE A 201 2.91 -8.88 14.96
C ILE A 201 3.45 -10.17 15.58
N THR A 202 3.39 -11.27 14.83
CA THR A 202 3.89 -12.58 15.28
C THR A 202 5.38 -12.53 15.62
N HIS A 203 6.19 -11.94 14.73
CA HIS A 203 7.63 -11.81 14.94
C HIS A 203 7.96 -10.86 16.08
N LEU A 204 7.25 -9.73 16.20
CA LEU A 204 7.42 -8.78 17.29
C LEU A 204 7.21 -9.45 18.66
N VAL A 205 6.15 -10.25 18.81
CA VAL A 205 5.89 -10.96 20.06
C VAL A 205 6.94 -12.03 20.32
N SER A 206 7.31 -12.81 19.30
CA SER A 206 8.31 -13.88 19.42
C SER A 206 9.72 -13.36 19.77
N SER A 207 10.11 -12.20 19.25
CA SER A 207 11.42 -11.59 19.52
C SER A 207 11.46 -10.86 20.85
N SER A 208 10.32 -10.38 21.34
CA SER A 208 10.22 -9.68 22.62
C SER A 208 10.22 -10.60 23.84
N VAL A 209 10.00 -11.89 23.64
CA VAL A 209 9.99 -12.89 24.72
C VAL A 209 11.13 -13.89 24.50
N PRO A 210 12.04 -14.08 25.48
CA PRO A 210 13.10 -15.07 25.37
C PRO A 210 12.57 -16.47 25.10
N HIS A 211 13.21 -17.20 24.18
CA HIS A 211 12.90 -18.59 23.85
C HIS A 211 11.48 -18.87 23.32
N LEU A 212 10.71 -17.83 22.93
CA LEU A 212 9.40 -17.97 22.32
C LEU A 212 9.53 -18.18 20.79
N PRO A 213 9.30 -19.39 20.25
CA PRO A 213 9.30 -19.56 18.80
C PRO A 213 8.05 -18.92 18.18
N ALA A 214 8.19 -18.35 16.98
CA ALA A 214 7.08 -17.73 16.25
C ALA A 214 5.89 -18.68 16.01
N SER A 215 6.14 -19.99 15.92
CA SER A 215 5.09 -21.02 15.79
C SER A 215 4.17 -21.13 17.01
N ASN A 216 4.61 -20.67 18.18
CA ASN A 216 3.86 -20.73 19.43
C ASN A 216 3.08 -19.43 19.71
N VAL A 217 3.05 -18.51 18.74
CA VAL A 217 2.27 -17.28 18.83
C VAL A 217 0.98 -17.46 18.04
N THR A 218 -0.14 -17.35 18.74
CA THR A 218 -1.47 -17.41 18.14
C THR A 218 -2.04 -16.01 18.04
N VAL A 219 -2.50 -15.60 16.86
CA VAL A 219 -3.11 -14.28 16.64
C VAL A 219 -4.55 -14.48 16.20
N ILE A 220 -5.51 -13.95 16.96
CA ILE A 220 -6.94 -14.08 16.71
C ILE A 220 -7.59 -12.70 16.54
N ASP A 221 -8.62 -12.63 15.71
CA ASP A 221 -9.43 -11.45 15.45
C ASP A 221 -10.65 -11.36 16.40
N GLN A 222 -11.35 -10.20 16.45
CA GLN A 222 -12.58 -10.04 17.23
C GLN A 222 -13.72 -11.01 16.84
N SER A 223 -13.68 -11.55 15.62
CA SER A 223 -14.62 -12.56 15.13
C SER A 223 -14.31 -13.99 15.62
N GLY A 224 -13.21 -14.19 16.35
CA GLY A 224 -12.71 -15.51 16.73
C GLY A 224 -11.98 -16.24 15.60
N ALA A 225 -11.76 -15.58 14.46
CA ALA A 225 -10.95 -16.11 13.37
C ALA A 225 -9.46 -16.12 13.75
N LEU A 226 -8.80 -17.25 13.52
CA LEU A 226 -7.37 -17.40 13.74
C LEU A 226 -6.60 -16.86 12.52
N LEU A 227 -5.80 -15.82 12.75
CA LEU A 227 -5.03 -15.10 11.73
C LEU A 227 -3.59 -15.63 11.59
N SER A 228 -2.99 -16.13 12.68
CA SER A 228 -1.59 -16.60 12.65
C SER A 228 -1.41 -17.99 12.03
N GLN A 229 -2.46 -18.81 11.99
CA GLN A 229 -2.44 -20.07 11.24
C GLN A 229 -2.72 -19.81 9.76
N LEU A 230 -1.74 -19.19 9.09
CA LEU A 230 -1.58 -19.33 7.65
C LEU A 230 -0.97 -20.69 7.28
N LYS A 231 -0.76 -21.60 8.24
CA LYS A 231 -0.75 -23.04 8.00
C LYS A 231 -2.19 -23.49 7.80
N ASN A 232 -2.70 -23.12 6.64
CA ASN A 232 -4.06 -23.35 6.19
C ASN A 232 -4.35 -24.86 6.24
N LYS A 233 -5.60 -25.28 6.47
CA LYS A 233 -6.02 -26.69 6.30
C LYS A 233 -5.69 -27.28 4.92
N LEU A 234 -5.29 -26.44 3.95
CA LEU A 234 -4.69 -26.85 2.67
C LEU A 234 -3.29 -27.50 2.80
N THR A 235 -2.51 -27.16 3.84
CA THR A 235 -1.19 -27.76 4.08
C THR A 235 -1.31 -29.20 4.60
N GLU A 236 -2.46 -29.57 5.17
CA GLU A 236 -2.80 -30.95 5.55
C GLU A 236 -3.16 -31.81 4.32
N ALA A 237 -3.50 -31.17 3.19
CA ALA A 237 -3.74 -31.80 1.89
C ALA A 237 -2.47 -31.89 1.00
N GLY A 238 -1.29 -31.55 1.53
CA GLY A 238 -0.01 -31.68 0.81
C GLY A 238 0.32 -30.56 -0.19
N LEU A 239 -0.50 -29.50 -0.28
CA LEU A 239 -0.18 -28.30 -1.06
C LEU A 239 0.53 -27.26 -0.19
N ASP A 240 1.79 -26.99 -0.48
CA ASP A 240 2.55 -25.91 0.14
C ASP A 240 2.06 -24.55 -0.41
N ALA A 241 1.49 -23.72 0.46
CA ALA A 241 0.98 -22.40 0.10
C ALA A 241 2.08 -21.48 -0.48
N THR A 242 3.35 -21.72 -0.12
CA THR A 242 4.49 -20.99 -0.67
C THR A 242 4.75 -21.36 -2.12
N GLN A 243 4.57 -22.63 -2.51
CA GLN A 243 4.68 -23.07 -3.90
C GLN A 243 3.58 -22.46 -4.77
N VAL A 244 2.33 -22.44 -4.29
CA VAL A 244 1.22 -21.79 -5.02
C VAL A 244 1.48 -20.30 -5.21
N LYS A 245 1.99 -19.62 -4.18
CA LYS A 245 2.39 -18.21 -4.29
C LYS A 245 3.51 -18.03 -5.31
N TYR A 246 4.54 -18.86 -5.27
CA TYR A 246 5.65 -18.81 -6.22
C TYR A 246 5.18 -18.97 -7.67
N VAL A 247 4.28 -19.94 -7.94
CA VAL A 247 3.66 -20.12 -9.26
C VAL A 247 2.95 -18.84 -9.71
N ARG A 248 2.11 -18.25 -8.85
CA ARG A 248 1.39 -16.99 -9.16
C ARG A 248 2.33 -15.82 -9.42
N ASP A 249 3.42 -15.71 -8.66
CA ASP A 249 4.41 -14.65 -8.82
C ASP A 249 5.14 -14.78 -10.18
N ILE A 250 5.47 -16.01 -10.59
CA ILE A 250 6.06 -16.30 -11.92
C ILE A 250 5.06 -16.00 -13.04
N GLU A 251 3.82 -16.49 -12.92
CA GLU A 251 2.74 -16.22 -13.88
C GLU A 251 2.51 -14.71 -14.04
N GLY A 252 2.37 -13.99 -12.91
CA GLY A 252 2.19 -12.54 -12.89
C GLY A 252 3.36 -11.77 -13.51
N SER A 253 4.59 -12.22 -13.29
CA SER A 253 5.79 -11.64 -13.91
C SER A 253 5.81 -11.83 -15.43
N ILE A 254 5.41 -13.01 -15.93
CA ILE A 254 5.34 -13.28 -17.37
C ILE A 254 4.19 -12.48 -18.00
N ILE A 255 3.01 -12.47 -17.37
CA ILE A 255 1.86 -11.66 -17.80
C ILE A 255 2.31 -10.22 -17.97
N LYS A 256 2.91 -9.62 -16.93
CA LYS A 256 3.36 -8.22 -16.98
C LYS A 256 4.33 -7.94 -18.12
N ARG A 257 5.30 -8.82 -18.37
CA ARG A 257 6.23 -8.67 -19.51
C ARG A 257 5.52 -8.68 -20.86
N ILE A 258 4.53 -9.57 -21.03
CA ILE A 258 3.72 -9.62 -22.24
C ILE A 258 2.87 -8.34 -22.37
N GLU A 259 2.21 -7.91 -21.29
CA GLU A 259 1.39 -6.69 -21.27
C GLU A 259 2.20 -5.44 -21.61
N ASP A 260 3.41 -5.30 -21.05
CA ASP A 260 4.30 -4.16 -21.29
C ASP A 260 4.74 -4.06 -22.77
N ILE A 261 4.85 -5.19 -23.48
CA ILE A 261 5.15 -5.23 -24.92
C ILE A 261 3.90 -4.96 -25.76
N LEU A 262 2.74 -5.47 -25.37
CA LEU A 262 1.49 -5.29 -26.12
C LEU A 262 0.86 -3.90 -25.92
N LYS A 263 1.07 -3.27 -24.76
CA LYS A 263 0.44 -2.00 -24.36
C LYS A 263 0.70 -0.84 -25.34
N PRO A 264 1.93 -0.59 -25.82
CA PRO A 264 2.17 0.47 -26.80
C PRO A 264 1.52 0.22 -28.17
N MET A 265 1.31 -1.05 -28.54
CA MET A 265 0.78 -1.41 -29.86
C MET A 265 -0.76 -1.43 -29.89
N LEU A 266 -1.39 -1.93 -28.82
CA LEU A 266 -2.83 -2.20 -28.79
C LEU A 266 -3.60 -1.29 -27.83
N GLY A 267 -2.94 -0.70 -26.81
CA GLY A 267 -3.60 0.00 -25.71
C GLY A 267 -4.08 -0.94 -24.60
N SER A 268 -4.23 -0.45 -23.37
CA SER A 268 -4.45 -1.27 -22.17
C SER A 268 -5.78 -2.05 -22.15
N GLU A 269 -6.77 -1.61 -22.91
CA GLU A 269 -8.11 -2.20 -22.90
C GLU A 269 -8.34 -3.22 -24.04
N ASN A 270 -7.38 -3.39 -24.95
CA ASN A 270 -7.57 -4.14 -26.19
C ASN A 270 -6.89 -5.51 -26.21
N TYR A 271 -6.41 -5.99 -25.07
CA TYR A 271 -5.89 -7.35 -24.94
C TYR A 271 -6.21 -7.95 -23.58
N LYS A 272 -6.18 -9.27 -23.49
CA LYS A 272 -6.18 -10.05 -22.25
C LYS A 272 -5.14 -11.15 -22.37
N VAL A 273 -4.31 -11.29 -21.33
CA VAL A 273 -3.24 -12.27 -21.27
C VAL A 273 -3.50 -13.19 -20.08
N GLN A 274 -3.39 -14.49 -20.30
CA GLN A 274 -3.37 -15.50 -19.25
C GLN A 274 -2.20 -16.44 -19.49
N VAL A 275 -1.48 -16.75 -18.43
CA VAL A 275 -0.33 -17.64 -18.47
C VAL A 275 -0.49 -18.67 -17.37
N ALA A 276 -0.28 -19.93 -17.71
CA ALA A 276 -0.19 -21.03 -16.77
C ALA A 276 1.25 -21.55 -16.74
N ALA A 277 1.83 -21.67 -15.55
CA ALA A 277 3.18 -22.18 -15.35
C ALA A 277 3.18 -23.52 -14.62
N ASP A 278 3.84 -24.50 -15.23
CA ASP A 278 4.07 -25.82 -14.67
C ASP A 278 5.50 -25.85 -14.11
N ILE A 279 5.63 -25.85 -12.78
CA ILE A 279 6.89 -25.71 -12.06
C ILE A 279 7.28 -27.04 -11.41
N ASP A 280 8.54 -27.44 -11.56
CA ASP A 280 9.10 -28.59 -10.87
C ASP A 280 9.65 -28.18 -9.50
N PHE A 281 9.00 -28.67 -8.45
CA PHE A 281 9.42 -28.48 -7.06
C PHE A 281 10.17 -29.68 -6.48
N SER A 282 10.52 -30.67 -7.31
CA SER A 282 11.31 -31.81 -6.87
C SER A 282 12.73 -31.38 -6.48
N GLN A 283 13.22 -31.91 -5.37
CA GLN A 283 14.61 -31.74 -4.96
C GLN A 283 15.39 -32.98 -5.36
N SER A 284 16.35 -32.81 -6.27
CA SER A 284 17.23 -33.88 -6.74
C SER A 284 18.66 -33.62 -6.28
N GLU A 285 19.26 -34.62 -5.63
CA GLU A 285 20.65 -34.61 -5.19
C GLU A 285 21.39 -35.73 -5.91
N GLN A 286 22.41 -35.36 -6.69
CA GLN A 286 23.22 -36.29 -7.46
C GLN A 286 24.68 -36.19 -7.02
N THR A 287 25.25 -37.33 -6.62
CA THR A 287 26.69 -37.45 -6.37
C THR A 287 27.32 -38.26 -7.50
N ALA A 288 28.17 -37.62 -8.30
CA ALA A 288 28.95 -38.29 -9.31
C ALA A 288 30.40 -38.42 -8.83
N GLU A 289 30.92 -39.64 -8.84
CA GLU A 289 32.31 -39.94 -8.54
C GLU A 289 33.00 -40.44 -9.82
N SER A 290 33.97 -39.70 -10.31
CA SER A 290 34.73 -40.05 -11.51
C SER A 290 36.22 -40.16 -11.20
N TYR A 291 36.85 -41.20 -11.71
CA TYR A 291 38.28 -41.44 -11.60
C TYR A 291 38.97 -41.17 -12.94
N ARG A 292 40.13 -40.50 -12.91
CA ARG A 292 40.92 -40.32 -14.14
C ARG A 292 41.60 -41.65 -14.52
N PRO A 293 41.49 -42.10 -15.78
CA PRO A 293 42.22 -43.29 -16.22
C PRO A 293 43.74 -43.12 -16.04
N ASN A 294 44.41 -44.16 -15.53
CA ASN A 294 45.85 -44.21 -15.27
C ASN A 294 46.54 -45.33 -16.08
N ASN A 295 46.13 -45.52 -17.34
CA ASN A 295 46.61 -46.61 -18.18
C ASN A 295 47.90 -46.28 -18.95
N THR A 296 48.36 -45.02 -18.96
CA THR A 296 49.61 -44.62 -19.64
C THR A 296 50.69 -44.22 -18.63
N PRO A 297 51.98 -44.53 -18.89
CA PRO A 297 53.08 -44.20 -17.96
C PRO A 297 53.18 -42.72 -17.58
N GLU A 298 52.75 -41.82 -18.46
CA GLU A 298 52.73 -40.37 -18.23
C GLU A 298 51.58 -39.91 -17.31
N THR A 299 50.50 -40.69 -17.24
CA THR A 299 49.30 -40.37 -16.44
C THR A 299 49.21 -41.18 -15.15
N THR A 300 50.09 -42.18 -14.96
CA THR A 300 50.19 -42.97 -13.73
C THR A 300 50.93 -42.23 -12.62
N ALA A 301 50.25 -41.97 -11.50
CA ALA A 301 50.89 -41.60 -10.25
C ALA A 301 51.13 -42.85 -9.39
N ILE A 302 52.38 -43.28 -9.28
CA ILE A 302 52.75 -44.46 -8.49
C ILE A 302 53.06 -44.05 -7.06
N ARG A 303 52.34 -44.62 -6.10
CA ARG A 303 52.62 -44.43 -4.67
C ARG A 303 53.74 -45.34 -4.18
N SER A 304 53.69 -46.61 -4.55
CA SER A 304 54.75 -47.56 -4.20
C SER A 304 54.88 -48.66 -5.24
N ARG A 305 56.11 -49.14 -5.43
CA ARG A 305 56.45 -50.23 -6.35
C ARG A 305 57.43 -51.17 -5.65
N GLN A 306 57.06 -52.42 -5.49
CA GLN A 306 57.93 -53.48 -5.01
C GLN A 306 58.16 -54.49 -6.14
N THR A 307 59.42 -54.65 -6.56
CA THR A 307 59.82 -55.57 -7.62
C THR A 307 60.75 -56.63 -7.04
N ASN A 308 60.37 -57.90 -7.14
CA ASN A 308 61.19 -59.05 -6.80
C ASN A 308 61.55 -59.76 -8.10
N GLU A 309 62.84 -59.79 -8.42
CA GLU A 309 63.37 -60.48 -9.60
C GLU A 309 64.36 -61.55 -9.15
N SER A 310 64.12 -62.79 -9.55
CA SER A 310 65.01 -63.92 -9.27
C SER A 310 65.30 -64.66 -10.56
N ALA A 311 66.57 -64.84 -10.88
CA ALA A 311 67.00 -65.78 -11.91
C ALA A 311 67.78 -66.91 -11.26
N SER A 312 67.46 -68.14 -11.65
CA SER A 312 68.21 -69.33 -11.26
C SER A 312 68.69 -70.03 -12.53
N ILE A 313 69.99 -70.31 -12.55
CA ILE A 313 70.58 -71.23 -13.51
C ILE A 313 70.78 -72.53 -12.76
N ASN A 314 70.16 -73.61 -13.22
CA ASN A 314 70.46 -74.95 -12.74
C ASN A 314 71.84 -75.37 -13.28
N GLN A 315 72.92 -74.93 -12.65
CA GLN A 315 74.23 -75.52 -12.92
C GLN A 315 74.24 -76.94 -12.37
N SER A 316 74.14 -77.94 -13.25
CA SER A 316 74.51 -79.31 -12.93
C SER A 316 75.97 -79.32 -12.48
N ALA A 317 76.21 -79.67 -11.21
CA ALA A 317 77.52 -79.69 -10.57
C ALA A 317 78.49 -80.60 -11.34
N GLY A 318 79.38 -79.98 -12.11
CA GLY A 318 80.43 -80.65 -12.89
C GLY A 318 81.78 -80.01 -12.61
N GLY A 319 82.32 -80.27 -11.42
CA GLY A 319 83.71 -79.94 -11.09
C GLY A 319 84.51 -81.23 -10.88
N VAL A 320 85.67 -81.34 -11.52
CA VAL A 320 86.62 -82.43 -11.29
C VAL A 320 87.10 -82.43 -9.83
N PRO A 321 87.09 -83.56 -9.10
CA PRO A 321 87.59 -83.64 -7.73
C PRO A 321 89.06 -83.17 -7.64
N GLY A 322 89.33 -82.10 -6.87
CA GLY A 322 90.69 -81.68 -6.53
C GLY A 322 91.03 -80.19 -6.66
N ALA A 323 90.14 -79.32 -7.15
CA ALA A 323 90.40 -77.87 -7.22
C ALA A 323 89.67 -77.11 -6.09
N LEU A 324 90.40 -76.22 -5.39
CA LEU A 324 89.90 -75.40 -4.28
C LEU A 324 88.75 -74.48 -4.73
N THR A 325 87.54 -74.73 -4.25
CA THR A 325 86.27 -74.12 -4.72
C THR A 325 85.87 -72.84 -3.97
N ASN A 326 86.78 -72.16 -3.29
CA ASN A 326 86.43 -70.99 -2.48
C ASN A 326 87.02 -69.70 -3.07
N GLN A 327 86.34 -69.14 -4.07
CA GLN A 327 86.55 -67.75 -4.48
C GLN A 327 85.42 -66.91 -3.86
N PRO A 328 85.73 -65.87 -3.06
CA PRO A 328 84.69 -65.05 -2.43
C PRO A 328 83.85 -64.30 -3.48
N PRO A 329 82.55 -64.07 -3.23
CA PRO A 329 81.68 -63.34 -4.14
C PRO A 329 82.21 -61.92 -4.39
N VAL A 330 82.36 -61.55 -5.66
CA VAL A 330 82.61 -60.15 -6.02
C VAL A 330 81.34 -59.32 -5.78
N PRO A 331 81.47 -58.05 -5.32
CA PRO A 331 80.33 -57.17 -5.07
C PRO A 331 79.45 -57.02 -6.32
N ALA A 332 78.13 -57.01 -6.13
CA ALA A 332 77.17 -56.83 -7.21
C ALA A 332 77.32 -55.45 -7.87
N THR A 333 77.70 -55.42 -9.14
CA THR A 333 77.65 -54.21 -9.98
C THR A 333 76.34 -54.22 -10.77
N ALA A 334 75.50 -53.20 -10.60
CA ALA A 334 74.24 -53.08 -11.34
C ALA A 334 74.52 -52.75 -12.82
N PRO A 335 74.03 -53.55 -13.80
CA PRO A 335 74.20 -53.22 -15.21
C PRO A 335 73.25 -52.08 -15.62
N LEU A 336 73.80 -51.04 -16.26
CA LEU A 336 73.03 -50.03 -16.99
C LEU A 336 72.71 -50.59 -18.38
N THR A 337 71.51 -51.13 -18.57
CA THR A 337 71.02 -51.55 -19.89
C THR A 337 70.55 -50.33 -20.68
N GLN A 338 71.30 -49.92 -21.71
CA GLN A 338 70.76 -49.12 -22.83
C GLN A 338 70.25 -50.07 -23.93
N PRO A 339 69.08 -49.81 -24.57
CA PRO A 339 68.52 -50.69 -25.59
C PRO A 339 69.36 -50.69 -26.88
N ALA A 340 69.58 -51.87 -27.45
CA ALA A 340 70.35 -52.08 -28.67
C ALA A 340 69.61 -51.57 -29.92
N THR A 341 70.21 -50.63 -30.64
CA THR A 341 69.88 -50.32 -32.04
C THR A 341 70.86 -51.05 -32.95
N GLY A 342 70.33 -51.95 -33.79
CA GLY A 342 71.13 -52.69 -34.76
C GLY A 342 71.47 -51.84 -35.98
N THR A 343 72.73 -51.89 -36.43
CA THR A 343 73.14 -51.78 -37.84
C THR A 343 74.66 -51.92 -37.98
N THR A 344 75.17 -53.08 -38.40
CA THR A 344 76.29 -53.14 -39.36
C THR A 344 76.33 -54.52 -40.05
N PRO A 345 76.32 -54.60 -41.40
CA PRO A 345 76.40 -55.86 -42.14
C PRO A 345 77.83 -56.17 -42.64
N GLY A 346 78.24 -57.44 -42.58
CA GLY A 346 79.29 -58.01 -43.44
C GLY A 346 80.44 -58.74 -42.73
N GLN A 347 80.43 -60.08 -42.77
CA GLN A 347 81.53 -61.00 -43.18
C GLN A 347 81.07 -62.45 -42.83
N PRO A 348 81.12 -63.43 -43.74
CA PRO A 348 80.75 -64.81 -43.39
C PRO A 348 81.92 -65.49 -42.66
N ALA A 349 81.77 -65.73 -41.35
CA ALA A 349 82.69 -66.56 -40.57
C ALA A 349 82.20 -68.02 -40.51
N LYS A 350 83.16 -68.94 -40.53
CA LYS A 350 83.02 -70.41 -40.60
C LYS A 350 82.03 -71.00 -39.58
N PRO A 351 81.42 -72.16 -39.87
CA PRO A 351 80.58 -72.87 -38.90
C PRO A 351 81.43 -73.31 -37.71
N GLY A 352 81.16 -72.78 -36.51
CA GLY A 352 81.81 -73.27 -35.29
C GLY A 352 81.90 -72.32 -34.10
N ASP A 353 81.87 -70.99 -34.29
CA ASP A 353 81.99 -70.05 -33.17
C ASP A 353 80.96 -68.90 -33.29
N ILE A 354 79.90 -68.96 -32.48
CA ILE A 354 79.03 -67.81 -32.21
C ILE A 354 79.37 -67.32 -30.80
N GLN A 355 80.26 -66.32 -30.69
CA GLN A 355 80.50 -65.60 -29.45
C GLN A 355 79.37 -64.60 -29.20
N GLY A 356 78.57 -64.86 -28.16
CA GLY A 356 77.60 -63.93 -27.59
C GLY A 356 77.41 -64.24 -26.10
N ARG A 357 77.18 -63.22 -25.28
CA ARG A 357 76.76 -63.37 -23.87
C ARG A 357 75.31 -62.88 -23.76
N LEU A 358 74.47 -63.62 -23.04
CA LEU A 358 73.14 -63.17 -22.65
C LEU A 358 73.18 -62.73 -21.18
N ASP A 359 72.72 -61.51 -20.93
CA ASP A 359 72.53 -60.95 -19.59
C ASP A 359 71.04 -60.95 -19.27
N ALA A 360 70.61 -61.78 -18.31
CA ALA A 360 69.24 -61.80 -17.80
C ALA A 360 69.28 -61.74 -16.26
N ALA A 361 68.62 -60.73 -15.67
CA ALA A 361 68.52 -60.53 -14.22
C ALA A 361 69.87 -60.58 -13.46
N GLY A 362 70.92 -59.96 -14.01
CA GLY A 362 72.26 -59.92 -13.40
C GLY A 362 73.09 -61.20 -13.53
N VAL A 363 72.61 -62.20 -14.26
CA VAL A 363 73.36 -63.43 -14.56
C VAL A 363 73.88 -63.36 -15.99
N THR A 364 75.21 -63.37 -16.13
CA THR A 364 75.90 -63.36 -17.43
C THR A 364 76.32 -64.79 -17.79
N ALA A 365 75.87 -65.32 -18.94
CA ALA A 365 76.24 -66.68 -19.38
C ALA A 365 76.74 -66.69 -20.83
N PRO A 366 77.84 -67.40 -21.16
CA PRO A 366 78.31 -67.57 -22.54
C PRO A 366 77.38 -68.51 -23.32
N LEU A 367 77.08 -68.17 -24.59
CA LEU A 367 76.11 -68.85 -25.46
C LEU A 367 76.43 -70.31 -25.81
N ASN A 368 77.59 -70.84 -25.40
CA ASN A 368 77.96 -72.27 -25.59
C ASN A 368 77.32 -73.23 -24.57
N ALA A 369 76.44 -72.76 -23.69
CA ALA A 369 75.53 -73.62 -22.92
C ALA A 369 74.27 -73.94 -23.75
N VAL A 370 74.43 -74.75 -24.80
CA VAL A 370 73.31 -75.35 -25.53
C VAL A 370 72.56 -76.28 -24.56
N GLY A 371 71.42 -75.84 -24.03
CA GLY A 371 70.44 -76.71 -23.37
C GLY A 371 70.13 -76.51 -21.88
N GLN A 372 70.64 -75.46 -21.22
CA GLN A 372 70.30 -75.20 -19.80
C GLN A 372 69.10 -74.22 -19.69
N PRO A 373 67.94 -74.63 -19.13
CA PRO A 373 66.81 -73.71 -18.96
C PRO A 373 67.15 -72.68 -17.88
N ILE A 374 67.16 -71.39 -18.27
CA ILE A 374 67.25 -70.28 -17.31
C ILE A 374 65.83 -69.99 -16.82
N ASN A 375 65.56 -70.24 -15.55
CA ASN A 375 64.28 -69.88 -14.94
C ASN A 375 64.39 -68.46 -14.38
N THR A 376 63.68 -67.53 -15.02
CA THR A 376 63.50 -66.16 -14.53
C THR A 376 62.09 -66.00 -13.98
N ASN A 377 61.98 -65.42 -12.77
CA ASN A 377 60.72 -65.02 -12.19
C ASN A 377 60.80 -63.54 -11.82
N LYS A 378 59.82 -62.75 -12.26
CA LYS A 378 59.70 -61.33 -11.96
C LYS A 378 58.30 -61.04 -11.45
N THR A 379 58.20 -60.70 -10.17
CA THR A 379 56.95 -60.27 -9.53
C THR A 379 57.03 -58.78 -9.23
N ALA A 380 56.05 -57.99 -9.68
CA ALA A 380 55.97 -56.56 -9.38
C ALA A 380 54.59 -56.21 -8.81
N THR A 381 54.57 -55.62 -7.60
CA THR A 381 53.36 -55.05 -6.99
C THR A 381 53.46 -53.53 -7.06
N VAL A 382 52.48 -52.88 -7.69
CA VAL A 382 52.46 -51.42 -7.86
C VAL A 382 51.16 -50.87 -7.28
N ASN A 383 51.28 -49.93 -6.35
CA ASN A 383 50.15 -49.15 -5.82
C ASN A 383 50.11 -47.80 -6.53
N PHE A 384 48.92 -47.41 -6.97
CA PHE A 384 48.67 -46.14 -7.66
C PHE A 384 47.87 -45.20 -6.77
N GLU A 385 48.13 -43.90 -6.86
CA GLU A 385 47.15 -42.88 -6.49
C GLU A 385 46.35 -42.54 -7.76
N VAL A 386 45.03 -42.46 -7.63
CA VAL A 386 44.12 -42.13 -8.74
C VAL A 386 43.43 -40.81 -8.45
N ASP A 387 43.44 -39.91 -9.43
CA ASP A 387 42.70 -38.65 -9.33
C ASP A 387 41.21 -38.97 -9.19
N LYS A 388 40.62 -38.63 -8.04
CA LYS A 388 39.20 -38.77 -7.73
C LYS A 388 38.53 -37.40 -7.78
N THR A 389 37.57 -37.23 -8.69
CA THR A 389 36.72 -36.04 -8.72
C THR A 389 35.33 -36.41 -8.20
N ILE A 390 34.95 -35.81 -7.06
CA ILE A 390 33.59 -35.92 -6.52
C ILE A 390 32.84 -34.65 -6.92
N ARG A 391 31.77 -34.81 -7.69
CA ARG A 391 30.83 -33.72 -7.98
C ARG A 391 29.54 -34.00 -7.24
N HIS A 392 29.25 -33.17 -6.25
CA HIS A 392 27.96 -33.13 -5.57
C HIS A 392 27.12 -32.03 -6.21
N THR A 393 26.08 -32.42 -6.95
CA THR A 393 25.14 -31.50 -7.59
C THR A 393 23.80 -31.58 -6.86
N LYS A 394 23.41 -30.46 -6.26
CA LYS A 394 22.07 -30.26 -5.70
C LYS A 394 21.30 -29.38 -6.67
N GLN A 395 20.31 -29.96 -7.35
CA GLN A 395 19.45 -29.18 -8.26
C GLN A 395 18.54 -28.28 -7.42
N GLY A 396 18.39 -27.03 -7.87
CA GLY A 396 17.46 -26.10 -7.26
C GLY A 396 16.02 -26.55 -7.51
N MET A 397 15.12 -26.20 -6.59
CA MET A 397 13.67 -26.30 -6.83
C MET A 397 13.18 -25.04 -7.55
N GLY A 398 12.12 -25.16 -8.34
CA GLY A 398 11.47 -24.01 -8.98
C GLY A 398 11.75 -23.85 -10.48
N ASP A 399 12.35 -24.85 -11.12
CA ASP A 399 12.57 -24.81 -12.57
C ASP A 399 11.24 -24.92 -13.34
N ILE A 400 11.12 -24.13 -14.42
CA ILE A 400 9.90 -24.08 -15.23
C ILE A 400 9.87 -25.28 -16.18
N ARG A 401 9.04 -26.27 -15.90
CA ARG A 401 8.84 -27.45 -16.74
C ARG A 401 8.15 -27.09 -18.05
N ARG A 402 7.09 -26.27 -18.00
CA ARG A 402 6.30 -25.86 -19.18
C ARG A 402 5.54 -24.56 -18.94
N LEU A 403 5.42 -23.74 -19.98
CA LEU A 403 4.56 -22.55 -20.01
C LEU A 403 3.47 -22.70 -21.06
N SER A 404 2.27 -22.24 -20.72
CA SER A 404 1.16 -22.13 -21.65
C SER A 404 0.58 -20.73 -21.57
N ALA A 405 0.60 -20.00 -22.68
CA ALA A 405 0.08 -18.64 -22.77
C ALA A 405 -1.11 -18.56 -23.72
N ALA A 406 -2.17 -17.90 -23.27
CA ALA A 406 -3.35 -17.58 -24.05
C ALA A 406 -3.52 -16.06 -24.10
N ILE A 407 -3.58 -15.52 -25.31
CA ILE A 407 -3.68 -14.08 -25.55
C ILE A 407 -4.89 -13.84 -26.43
N VAL A 408 -5.79 -12.99 -25.98
CA VAL A 408 -6.94 -12.55 -26.77
C VAL A 408 -6.78 -11.07 -27.06
N ILE A 409 -6.91 -10.70 -28.33
CA ILE A 409 -6.76 -9.33 -28.82
C ILE A 409 -8.11 -8.85 -29.33
N ASN A 410 -8.46 -7.61 -29.00
CA ASN A 410 -9.68 -6.95 -29.44
C ASN A 410 -9.57 -6.50 -30.91
N HIS A 411 -10.71 -6.37 -31.58
CA HIS A 411 -10.76 -5.76 -32.91
C HIS A 411 -10.34 -4.29 -32.84
N ARG A 412 -9.66 -3.82 -33.89
CA ARG A 412 -9.29 -2.40 -34.00
C ARG A 412 -10.53 -1.61 -34.43
N LYS A 413 -10.79 -0.49 -33.73
CA LYS A 413 -11.75 0.50 -34.17
C LYS A 413 -11.15 1.24 -35.36
N ASP A 414 -11.71 1.01 -36.54
CA ASP A 414 -11.37 1.72 -37.76
C ASP A 414 -12.57 2.56 -38.17
N VAL A 415 -12.37 3.55 -39.03
CA VAL A 415 -13.45 4.40 -39.53
C VAL A 415 -13.69 4.06 -40.99
N ASP A 416 -14.91 3.66 -41.34
CA ASP A 416 -15.25 3.44 -42.74
C ASP A 416 -15.23 4.77 -43.54
N LYS A 417 -15.23 4.70 -44.87
CA LYS A 417 -15.22 5.86 -45.78
C LYS A 417 -16.36 6.87 -45.52
N ASN A 418 -17.37 6.48 -44.76
CA ASN A 418 -18.54 7.27 -44.38
C ASN A 418 -18.48 7.83 -42.95
N GLY A 419 -17.35 7.71 -42.24
CA GLY A 419 -17.20 8.25 -40.87
C GLY A 419 -17.78 7.38 -39.75
N GLN A 420 -18.29 6.17 -40.07
CA GLN A 420 -18.85 5.26 -39.06
C GLN A 420 -17.76 4.35 -38.45
N PRO A 421 -17.77 4.12 -37.12
CA PRO A 421 -16.82 3.24 -36.46
C PRO A 421 -17.13 1.78 -36.79
N ILE A 422 -16.17 1.09 -37.41
CA ILE A 422 -16.21 -0.34 -37.70
C ILE A 422 -15.18 -1.09 -36.85
N ASN A 423 -15.54 -2.26 -36.34
CA ASN A 423 -14.61 -3.13 -35.60
C ASN A 423 -13.96 -4.11 -36.59
N LYS A 424 -12.75 -3.78 -37.03
CA LYS A 424 -12.00 -4.58 -38.02
C LYS A 424 -11.05 -5.56 -37.33
N ALA A 425 -11.07 -6.81 -37.77
CA ALA A 425 -10.09 -7.80 -37.35
C ALA A 425 -8.68 -7.41 -37.81
N LEU A 426 -7.66 -7.77 -37.01
CA LEU A 426 -6.26 -7.51 -37.31
C LEU A 426 -5.81 -8.41 -38.49
N PRO A 427 -4.98 -7.89 -39.41
CA PRO A 427 -4.39 -8.69 -40.47
C PRO A 427 -3.57 -9.86 -39.94
N GLU A 428 -3.54 -10.97 -40.69
CA GLU A 428 -2.79 -12.18 -40.30
C GLU A 428 -1.29 -11.91 -40.12
N ALA A 429 -0.73 -10.97 -40.91
CA ALA A 429 0.67 -10.55 -40.78
C ALA A 429 0.97 -9.87 -39.43
N GLU A 430 0.08 -9.01 -38.94
CA GLU A 430 0.21 -8.36 -37.63
C GLU A 430 0.05 -9.39 -36.50
N MET A 431 -0.90 -10.32 -36.64
CA MET A 431 -1.09 -11.42 -35.68
C MET A 431 0.16 -12.30 -35.57
N LYS A 432 0.84 -12.57 -36.68
CA LYS A 432 2.10 -13.31 -36.70
C LYS A 432 3.20 -12.53 -35.97
N GLN A 433 3.34 -11.23 -36.23
CA GLN A 433 4.33 -10.39 -35.56
C GLN A 433 4.08 -10.33 -34.04
N ILE A 434 2.81 -10.21 -33.62
CA ILE A 434 2.44 -10.22 -32.21
C ILE A 434 2.76 -11.59 -31.58
N ASN A 435 2.44 -12.69 -32.25
CA ASN A 435 2.80 -14.03 -31.78
C ASN A 435 4.32 -14.19 -31.59
N ASP A 436 5.13 -13.68 -32.53
CA ASP A 436 6.59 -13.73 -32.42
C ASP A 436 7.11 -12.88 -31.24
N LEU A 437 6.57 -11.67 -31.04
CA LEU A 437 6.92 -10.83 -29.89
C LEU A 437 6.56 -11.45 -28.55
N VAL A 438 5.37 -12.05 -28.45
CA VAL A 438 4.92 -12.74 -27.24
C VAL A 438 5.79 -13.97 -26.97
N ARG A 439 6.21 -14.68 -28.02
CA ARG A 439 7.11 -15.83 -27.92
C ARG A 439 8.45 -15.45 -27.28
N GLU A 440 9.05 -14.34 -27.72
CA GLU A 440 10.28 -13.83 -27.14
C GLU A 440 10.06 -13.31 -25.70
N ALA A 441 8.95 -12.60 -25.46
CA ALA A 441 8.62 -12.01 -24.15
C ALA A 441 8.48 -13.06 -23.04
N MET A 442 7.86 -14.20 -23.35
CA MET A 442 7.64 -15.26 -22.38
C MET A 442 8.86 -16.17 -22.18
N GLY A 443 9.89 -16.06 -23.04
CA GLY A 443 11.03 -16.98 -23.04
C GLY A 443 10.66 -18.38 -23.54
N PHE A 444 9.86 -18.45 -24.62
CA PHE A 444 9.39 -19.70 -25.18
C PHE A 444 10.53 -20.66 -25.48
N ASN A 445 10.39 -21.90 -25.01
CA ASN A 445 11.32 -22.97 -25.32
C ASN A 445 10.57 -24.20 -25.85
N LYS A 446 10.96 -24.64 -27.06
CA LYS A 446 10.39 -25.82 -27.71
C LYS A 446 10.75 -27.12 -26.98
N GLU A 447 11.94 -27.22 -26.39
CA GLU A 447 12.40 -28.39 -25.64
C GLU A 447 11.63 -28.56 -24.33
N ARG A 448 11.19 -27.45 -23.70
CA ARG A 448 10.29 -27.44 -22.53
C ARG A 448 8.83 -27.77 -22.88
N GLY A 449 8.48 -27.77 -24.17
CA GLY A 449 7.13 -28.05 -24.63
C GLY A 449 6.14 -26.89 -24.43
N ASP A 450 6.63 -25.65 -24.50
CA ASP A 450 5.80 -24.46 -24.36
C ASP A 450 4.75 -24.34 -25.47
N SER A 451 3.62 -23.71 -25.14
CA SER A 451 2.52 -23.46 -26.09
C SER A 451 1.98 -22.04 -26.00
N ILE A 452 1.64 -21.48 -27.16
CA ILE A 452 1.08 -20.12 -27.29
C ILE A 452 -0.15 -20.18 -28.18
N SER A 453 -1.24 -19.57 -27.74
CA SER A 453 -2.45 -19.38 -28.53
C SER A 453 -2.82 -17.90 -28.55
N VAL A 454 -2.86 -17.30 -29.75
CA VAL A 454 -3.27 -15.91 -29.95
C VAL A 454 -4.57 -15.91 -30.74
N ALA A 455 -5.62 -15.36 -30.15
CA ALA A 455 -6.94 -15.24 -30.76
C ALA A 455 -7.31 -13.76 -30.95
N ASN A 456 -8.05 -13.46 -32.02
CA ASN A 456 -8.61 -12.13 -32.26
C ASN A 456 -10.14 -12.21 -32.14
N ALA A 457 -10.71 -11.50 -31.18
CA ALA A 457 -12.13 -11.52 -30.90
C ALA A 457 -12.60 -10.17 -30.33
N PRO A 458 -13.81 -9.68 -30.68
CA PRO A 458 -14.31 -8.40 -30.19
C PRO A 458 -14.65 -8.48 -28.69
N PHE A 459 -14.28 -7.45 -27.93
CA PHE A 459 -14.59 -7.34 -26.50
C PHE A 459 -15.93 -6.62 -26.28
N THR A 460 -16.69 -7.04 -25.26
CA THR A 460 -17.90 -6.35 -24.83
C THR A 460 -17.51 -5.15 -23.95
N ALA A 461 -17.92 -3.94 -24.32
CA ALA A 461 -17.69 -2.75 -23.50
C ALA A 461 -18.62 -2.77 -22.27
N THR A 462 -18.06 -2.86 -21.08
CA THR A 462 -18.78 -2.59 -19.83
C THR A 462 -18.89 -1.07 -19.68
N GLU A 463 -20.08 -0.50 -19.90
CA GLU A 463 -20.32 0.92 -19.61
C GLU A 463 -20.09 1.17 -18.11
N LYS A 464 -19.02 1.90 -17.77
CA LYS A 464 -18.84 2.42 -16.42
C LYS A 464 -19.89 3.51 -16.23
N LEU A 465 -20.91 3.22 -15.40
CA LEU A 465 -21.80 4.24 -14.88
C LEU A 465 -21.01 5.17 -13.96
N ASP A 466 -20.53 6.28 -14.51
CA ASP A 466 -20.05 7.42 -13.71
C ASP A 466 -21.22 7.96 -12.88
N SER A 467 -21.36 7.43 -11.68
CA SER A 467 -22.37 7.84 -10.71
C SER A 467 -21.86 9.06 -9.94
N SER A 468 -21.76 10.21 -10.62
CA SER A 468 -21.66 11.49 -9.91
C SER A 468 -23.06 11.86 -9.40
N ILE A 469 -23.31 11.58 -8.12
CA ILE A 469 -24.57 11.96 -7.48
C ILE A 469 -24.57 13.50 -7.38
N PRO A 470 -25.58 14.20 -7.92
CA PRO A 470 -25.61 15.65 -7.90
C PRO A 470 -25.83 16.21 -6.48
N LEU A 471 -25.13 17.32 -6.19
CA LEU A 471 -24.91 17.94 -4.87
C LEU A 471 -26.16 18.16 -4.00
N TRP A 472 -27.34 18.31 -4.61
CA TRP A 472 -28.61 18.52 -3.91
C TRP A 472 -29.16 17.29 -3.16
N LYS A 473 -28.58 16.10 -3.36
CA LYS A 473 -28.92 14.88 -2.62
C LYS A 473 -27.98 14.56 -1.44
N ASP A 474 -27.00 15.42 -1.18
CA ASP A 474 -26.05 15.22 -0.09
C ASP A 474 -26.71 15.53 1.27
N PRO A 475 -26.77 14.57 2.22
CA PRO A 475 -27.46 14.73 3.51
C PRO A 475 -26.96 15.90 4.37
N GLU A 476 -25.68 16.28 4.24
CA GLU A 476 -25.13 17.43 4.98
C GLU A 476 -25.64 18.77 4.46
N THR A 477 -25.91 18.90 3.15
CA THR A 477 -26.47 20.15 2.58
C THR A 477 -27.91 20.40 3.07
N ILE A 478 -28.66 19.33 3.36
CA ILE A 478 -30.05 19.40 3.83
C ILE A 478 -30.13 19.88 5.30
N SER A 479 -29.13 19.63 6.13
CA SER A 479 -29.13 20.08 7.53
C SER A 479 -28.89 21.59 7.64
N TYR A 480 -27.90 22.14 6.94
CA TYR A 480 -27.64 23.58 6.88
C TYR A 480 -28.83 24.37 6.31
N GLY A 481 -29.55 23.79 5.33
CA GLY A 481 -30.76 24.41 4.78
C GLY A 481 -31.88 24.63 5.80
N LYS A 482 -32.04 23.75 6.79
CA LYS A 482 -33.07 23.87 7.83
C LYS A 482 -32.78 25.00 8.82
N ASP A 483 -31.52 25.19 9.20
CA ASP A 483 -31.12 26.26 10.11
C ASP A 483 -31.26 27.64 9.45
N ILE A 484 -30.86 27.75 8.18
CA ILE A 484 -31.07 28.98 7.39
C ILE A 484 -32.57 29.31 7.29
N LEU A 485 -33.42 28.32 7.04
CA LEU A 485 -34.87 28.51 6.94
C LEU A 485 -35.47 29.02 8.26
N LYS A 486 -35.03 28.51 9.42
CA LYS A 486 -35.52 28.95 10.74
C LYS A 486 -35.22 30.43 11.01
N TYR A 487 -34.01 30.89 10.73
CA TYR A 487 -33.66 32.31 10.90
C TYR A 487 -34.33 33.21 9.88
N LEU A 488 -34.51 32.74 8.63
CA LEU A 488 -35.25 33.46 7.59
C LEU A 488 -36.72 33.66 7.99
N MET A 489 -37.36 32.66 8.60
CA MET A 489 -38.73 32.78 9.12
C MET A 489 -38.85 33.83 10.24
N ILE A 490 -37.90 33.89 11.17
CA ILE A 490 -37.89 34.93 12.22
C ILE A 490 -37.70 36.32 11.58
N ALA A 491 -36.78 36.45 10.62
CA ALA A 491 -36.57 37.70 9.90
C ALA A 491 -37.81 38.15 9.10
N LEU A 492 -38.55 37.21 8.49
CA LEU A 492 -39.81 37.49 7.81
C LEU A 492 -40.91 37.94 8.77
N ILE A 493 -41.01 37.36 9.96
CA ILE A 493 -41.99 37.78 10.99
C ILE A 493 -41.68 39.21 11.46
N VAL A 494 -40.40 39.51 11.72
CA VAL A 494 -39.96 40.86 12.08
C VAL A 494 -40.24 41.86 10.95
N ALA A 495 -39.91 41.50 9.70
CA ALA A 495 -40.16 42.33 8.52
C ALA A 495 -41.67 42.54 8.28
N PHE A 496 -42.50 41.52 8.51
CA PHE A 496 -43.95 41.62 8.41
C PHE A 496 -44.51 42.58 9.45
N LEU A 497 -44.13 42.45 10.73
CA LEU A 497 -44.55 43.39 11.77
C LEU A 497 -44.11 44.83 11.46
N PHE A 498 -42.89 45.00 10.93
CA PHE A 498 -42.38 46.31 10.54
C PHE A 498 -43.15 46.92 9.36
N LEU A 499 -43.35 46.19 8.26
CA LEU A 499 -43.99 46.68 7.04
C LEU A 499 -45.51 46.84 7.17
N LYS A 500 -46.20 45.92 7.86
CA LYS A 500 -47.68 45.90 7.92
C LYS A 500 -48.25 46.67 9.10
N VAL A 501 -47.51 46.87 10.19
CA VAL A 501 -48.02 47.53 11.40
C VAL A 501 -47.30 48.85 11.66
N ILE A 502 -45.97 48.86 11.66
CA ILE A 502 -45.19 50.05 11.99
C ILE A 502 -45.18 51.08 10.84
N GLN A 503 -44.91 50.64 9.60
CA GLN A 503 -44.82 51.52 8.44
C GLN A 503 -46.11 52.30 8.11
N PRO A 504 -47.34 51.72 8.11
CA PRO A 504 -48.54 52.50 7.85
C PRO A 504 -48.81 53.52 8.96
N SER A 505 -48.53 53.18 10.22
CA SER A 505 -48.66 54.11 11.34
C SER A 505 -47.70 55.30 11.24
N LEU A 506 -46.47 55.10 10.75
CA LEU A 506 -45.54 56.22 10.50
C LEU A 506 -46.02 57.13 9.35
N LYS A 507 -46.65 56.58 8.30
CA LYS A 507 -47.20 57.36 7.19
C LYS A 507 -48.37 58.25 7.63
N THR A 508 -49.16 57.84 8.62
CA THR A 508 -50.19 58.69 9.27
C THR A 508 -49.59 59.75 10.21
N MET A 509 -48.39 59.51 10.75
CA MET A 509 -47.72 60.46 11.64
C MET A 509 -47.05 61.63 10.89
N PHE A 510 -46.65 61.43 9.63
CA PHE A 510 -45.96 62.42 8.80
C PHE A 510 -46.58 62.51 7.39
N PRO A 511 -47.68 63.27 7.18
CA PRO A 511 -48.21 63.53 5.84
C PRO A 511 -47.29 64.46 5.04
N PRO A 512 -47.07 64.23 3.73
CA PRO A 512 -46.36 65.17 2.87
C PRO A 512 -47.18 66.46 2.67
N PRO A 513 -46.53 67.65 2.51
CA PRO A 513 -47.21 68.93 2.38
C PRO A 513 -48.06 69.00 1.10
N ALA A 514 -49.27 69.56 1.22
CA ALA A 514 -50.28 69.65 0.16
C ALA A 514 -50.01 70.83 -0.80
N ASP A 515 -50.21 70.56 -2.09
CA ASP A 515 -50.08 71.52 -3.19
C ASP A 515 -51.46 72.13 -3.52
N HIS A 516 -51.52 73.44 -3.75
CA HIS A 516 -52.75 74.16 -4.09
C HIS A 516 -52.67 74.73 -5.52
N ARG A 517 -53.62 74.35 -6.39
CA ARG A 517 -54.45 75.23 -7.26
C ARG A 517 -55.08 74.45 -8.45
N HIS A 518 -56.40 74.58 -8.60
CA HIS A 518 -57.19 74.25 -9.80
C HIS A 518 -57.28 75.49 -10.72
N ALA A 519 -57.40 75.38 -12.05
CA ALA A 519 -58.66 75.30 -12.82
C ALA A 519 -58.39 75.05 -14.34
N PRO A 520 -59.42 74.75 -15.17
CA PRO A 520 -59.37 73.66 -16.18
C PRO A 520 -59.63 74.11 -17.63
N THR A 521 -59.40 73.21 -18.61
CA THR A 521 -60.18 73.18 -19.88
C THR A 521 -60.29 71.76 -20.45
N THR A 522 -61.46 71.51 -21.01
CA THR A 522 -62.01 70.29 -21.62
C THR A 522 -61.64 70.21 -23.11
N ALA A 523 -61.38 69.01 -23.65
CA ALA A 523 -61.64 68.69 -25.06
C ALA A 523 -61.73 67.17 -25.31
N GLU A 524 -62.96 66.78 -25.58
CA GLU A 524 -63.51 65.63 -26.29
C GLU A 524 -62.83 65.35 -27.66
N GLY A 525 -62.79 64.09 -28.14
CA GLY A 525 -62.56 63.83 -29.58
C GLY A 525 -61.77 62.59 -30.03
N VAL A 526 -62.43 61.42 -30.10
CA VAL A 526 -62.56 60.52 -31.28
C VAL A 526 -61.32 59.91 -31.99
N ALA A 527 -61.33 58.57 -31.98
CA ALA A 527 -61.04 57.60 -33.07
C ALA A 527 -59.62 57.15 -33.47
N GLY A 528 -59.55 55.81 -33.64
CA GLY A 528 -58.83 55.08 -34.67
C GLY A 528 -57.62 54.30 -34.14
N ALA A 529 -57.47 52.99 -34.30
CA ALA A 529 -58.27 51.95 -34.92
C ALA A 529 -57.76 50.59 -34.40
N ALA A 530 -58.66 49.60 -34.32
CA ALA A 530 -58.31 48.17 -34.38
C ALA A 530 -57.58 47.88 -35.72
N GLY A 531 -56.78 46.84 -35.93
CA GLY A 531 -56.70 45.49 -35.38
C GLY A 531 -55.65 44.74 -36.24
N HIS A 532 -54.99 43.72 -35.68
CA HIS A 532 -55.32 42.31 -35.88
C HIS A 532 -54.60 41.67 -37.08
N VAL A 533 -53.60 40.80 -36.84
CA VAL A 533 -53.36 39.61 -37.68
C VAL A 533 -52.85 38.46 -36.80
N THR A 534 -53.62 37.39 -36.89
CA THR A 534 -53.43 36.00 -36.48
C THR A 534 -52.24 35.32 -37.17
N ILE A 535 -51.54 34.38 -36.52
CA ILE A 535 -51.08 33.15 -37.19
C ILE A 535 -51.20 31.97 -36.21
N ALA A 536 -52.00 30.99 -36.63
CA ALA A 536 -52.03 29.63 -36.12
C ALA A 536 -50.97 28.80 -36.87
N GLY A 537 -50.32 27.89 -36.15
CA GLY A 537 -49.76 26.63 -36.66
C GLY A 537 -48.61 26.68 -37.67
N VAL A 538 -47.58 25.87 -37.40
CA VAL A 538 -47.14 24.73 -38.22
C VAL A 538 -45.61 24.55 -38.11
N ASP A 539 -45.24 23.28 -38.04
CA ASP A 539 -43.92 22.66 -38.07
C ASP A 539 -42.98 23.19 -39.18
N GLY A 540 -41.66 23.04 -38.96
CA GLY A 540 -40.65 23.01 -40.03
C GLY A 540 -39.39 23.84 -39.76
N GLU A 541 -38.25 23.16 -39.58
CA GLU A 541 -36.86 23.67 -39.62
C GLU A 541 -36.48 24.29 -41.01
N PRO A 542 -35.22 24.67 -41.32
CA PRO A 542 -34.11 25.30 -40.57
C PRO A 542 -33.60 26.60 -41.28
N GLY A 543 -32.67 27.36 -40.66
CA GLY A 543 -31.75 28.24 -41.42
C GLY A 543 -31.43 29.62 -40.82
N GLU A 544 -30.17 29.75 -40.39
CA GLU A 544 -29.28 30.90 -40.16
C GLU A 544 -29.77 32.34 -40.47
N ASP A 545 -29.75 33.23 -39.47
CA ASP A 545 -28.80 34.38 -39.42
C ASP A 545 -28.90 35.19 -38.11
N HIS A 546 -27.80 35.87 -37.81
CA HIS A 546 -27.39 36.46 -36.53
C HIS A 546 -28.22 37.65 -36.00
N VAL A 547 -28.52 37.70 -34.69
CA VAL A 547 -28.47 38.94 -33.87
C VAL A 547 -28.17 38.60 -32.40
N ARG A 548 -27.03 39.06 -31.89
CA ARG A 548 -26.58 38.93 -30.50
C ARG A 548 -26.96 40.21 -29.74
N ILE A 549 -27.77 40.11 -28.68
CA ILE A 549 -28.13 41.26 -27.85
C ILE A 549 -27.06 41.42 -26.75
N ASP A 550 -26.20 42.42 -26.90
CA ASP A 550 -25.05 42.68 -26.04
C ASP A 550 -25.44 43.33 -24.69
N HIS A 551 -25.71 42.50 -23.69
CA HIS A 551 -25.83 42.90 -22.27
C HIS A 551 -24.54 43.47 -21.66
N TYR A 552 -23.45 43.55 -22.42
CA TYR A 552 -22.14 44.04 -21.99
C TYR A 552 -22.07 45.58 -22.03
N ALA A 553 -22.64 46.21 -23.06
CA ALA A 553 -22.58 47.67 -23.24
C ALA A 553 -23.26 48.45 -22.10
N VAL A 554 -24.38 47.95 -21.59
CA VAL A 554 -25.13 48.55 -20.48
C VAL A 554 -24.37 48.41 -19.14
N LYS A 555 -23.65 47.29 -18.95
CA LYS A 555 -22.85 47.05 -17.74
C LYS A 555 -21.57 47.88 -17.72
N VAL A 556 -20.94 48.08 -18.88
CA VAL A 556 -19.75 48.91 -19.01
C VAL A 556 -20.05 50.39 -18.79
N GLN A 557 -21.19 50.91 -19.28
CA GLN A 557 -21.62 52.27 -18.97
C GLN A 557 -21.89 52.48 -17.47
N LYS A 558 -22.61 51.54 -16.83
CA LYS A 558 -22.91 51.62 -15.40
C LYS A 558 -21.67 51.49 -14.50
N ALA A 559 -20.67 50.70 -14.92
CA ALA A 559 -19.39 50.61 -14.24
C ALA A 559 -18.56 51.90 -14.38
N ARG A 560 -18.63 52.58 -15.54
CA ARG A 560 -17.93 53.84 -15.80
C ARG A 560 -18.50 54.99 -14.96
N ASP A 561 -19.82 55.02 -14.77
CA ASP A 561 -20.50 56.01 -13.92
C ASP A 561 -20.16 55.82 -12.43
N ILE A 562 -20.09 54.57 -11.96
CA ILE A 562 -19.70 54.26 -10.57
C ILE A 562 -18.23 54.61 -10.31
N ALA A 563 -17.35 54.39 -11.29
CA ALA A 563 -15.94 54.74 -11.18
C ALA A 563 -15.68 56.27 -11.13
N GLN A 564 -16.53 57.08 -11.75
CA GLN A 564 -16.46 58.54 -11.66
C GLN A 564 -17.07 59.08 -10.36
N ALA A 565 -18.11 58.42 -9.82
CA ALA A 565 -18.79 58.85 -8.61
C ALA A 565 -18.00 58.57 -7.32
N ASP A 566 -17.25 57.46 -7.25
CA ASP A 566 -16.45 57.12 -6.07
C ASP A 566 -15.11 56.42 -6.42
N PRO A 567 -14.08 57.19 -6.80
CA PRO A 567 -12.78 56.63 -7.16
C PRO A 567 -12.06 55.94 -5.99
N LYS A 568 -12.43 56.26 -4.73
CA LYS A 568 -11.82 55.63 -3.55
C LYS A 568 -12.36 54.21 -3.30
N ALA A 569 -13.64 53.97 -3.55
CA ALA A 569 -14.24 52.65 -3.44
C ALA A 569 -13.66 51.66 -4.47
N VAL A 570 -13.47 52.10 -5.72
CA VAL A 570 -12.87 51.28 -6.78
C VAL A 570 -11.40 50.95 -6.50
N ALA A 571 -10.64 51.92 -5.96
CA ALA A 571 -9.26 51.68 -5.56
C ALA A 571 -9.14 50.63 -4.44
N ASN A 572 -10.07 50.62 -3.48
CA ASN A 572 -10.09 49.61 -2.42
C ASN A 572 -10.43 48.21 -2.94
N ILE A 573 -11.33 48.10 -3.93
CA ILE A 573 -11.68 46.80 -4.55
C ILE A 573 -10.51 46.25 -5.37
N ILE A 574 -9.81 47.10 -6.13
CA ILE A 574 -8.60 46.69 -6.86
C ILE A 574 -7.49 46.30 -5.89
N LYS A 575 -7.35 47.02 -4.76
CA LYS A 575 -6.41 46.66 -3.70
C LYS A 575 -6.75 45.31 -3.06
N ASP A 576 -8.03 45.00 -2.87
CA ASP A 576 -8.49 43.71 -2.35
C ASP A 576 -8.21 42.56 -3.33
N TRP A 577 -8.43 42.81 -4.63
CA TRP A 577 -8.13 41.84 -5.69
C TRP A 577 -6.63 41.59 -5.89
N MET A 578 -5.79 42.61 -5.71
CA MET A 578 -4.34 42.42 -5.73
C MET A 578 -3.80 41.82 -4.43
N GLY A 579 -4.48 42.01 -3.30
CA GLY A 579 -4.12 41.42 -2.00
C GLY A 579 -4.44 39.93 -1.89
N ALA A 580 -5.44 39.44 -2.62
CA ALA A 580 -5.89 38.04 -2.55
C ALA A 580 -4.98 37.02 -3.28
N ASN A 581 -3.94 37.47 -3.99
CA ASN A 581 -2.96 36.59 -4.67
C ASN A 581 -1.56 36.60 -4.02
N ALA A 582 -1.45 37.08 -2.77
CA ALA A 582 -0.22 37.02 -2.00
C ALA A 582 -0.44 36.24 -0.69
N SER A 583 -0.61 34.92 -0.81
CA SER A 583 -0.43 33.92 0.26
C SER A 583 -0.19 32.56 -0.38
#